data_AF-V4BEF7-F1
#
_entry.id   AF-V4BEF7-F1
#
_cell.length_a   1.000
_cell.length_b   1.000
_cell.length_c   1.000
_cell.angle_alpha   90.00
_cell.angle_beta   90.00
_cell.angle_gamma   90.00
#
_symmetry.space_group_name_H-M   'P 1'
#
loop_
_entity.id
_entity.type
_entity.pdbx_description
1 polymer ?
#
loop_
_entity_poly.entity_id
_entity_poly.type
_entity_poly.pdbx_seq_one_letter_code
_entity_poly.pdbx_strand_id
1 'polypeptide(L)'
;NENEVLPRPEEERITEAEKNKRLQKQLEELKADLADAKEPEKMTKNDELHQENVRQGRDKYKTLKNICKGDVQRRIDEFRSM
;
A
#
# COMPACT_ATOMS: atom_id res chain seq x y z
N ASN A 1 21.19 0.24 -26.43
CA ASN A 1 20.97 -1.09 -25.84
C ASN A 1 19.57 -1.09 -25.26
N GLU A 2 18.61 -1.75 -25.91
CA GLU A 2 17.18 -1.75 -25.51
C GLU A 2 16.87 -2.56 -24.23
N ASN A 3 17.92 -3.09 -23.58
CA ASN A 3 17.87 -3.92 -22.38
C ASN A 3 18.58 -3.28 -21.17
N GLU A 4 18.73 -1.96 -21.14
CA GLU A 4 19.28 -1.30 -19.96
C GLU A 4 18.21 -1.27 -18.85
N VAL A 5 18.41 -2.07 -17.80
CA VAL A 5 17.53 -2.10 -16.64
C VAL A 5 17.74 -0.79 -15.88
N LEU A 6 16.81 0.15 -16.06
CA LEU A 6 16.80 1.39 -15.30
C LEU A 6 16.54 1.09 -13.81
N PRO A 7 17.23 1.77 -12.89
CA PRO A 7 16.97 1.63 -11.46
C PRO A 7 15.52 2.02 -11.15
N ARG A 8 14.86 1.24 -10.28
CA ARG A 8 13.51 1.47 -9.76
C ARG A 8 13.55 1.90 -8.29
N PRO A 9 14.01 3.14 -7.99
CA PRO A 9 14.23 3.60 -6.62
C PRO A 9 12.95 3.58 -5.76
N GLU A 10 11.78 3.62 -6.39
CA GLU A 10 10.48 3.55 -5.73
C GLU A 10 10.22 2.23 -5.00
N GLU A 11 10.88 1.13 -5.39
CA GLU A 11 10.72 -0.19 -4.74
C GLU A 11 11.44 -0.28 -3.39
N GLU A 12 12.33 0.67 -3.09
CA GLU A 12 13.06 0.76 -1.82
C GLU A 12 12.47 1.84 -0.89
N ARG A 13 11.49 2.62 -1.37
CA ARG A 13 10.86 3.67 -0.56
C ARG A 13 10.03 3.06 0.55
N ILE A 14 10.03 3.75 1.69
CA ILE A 14 9.15 3.50 2.83
C ILE A 14 8.20 4.67 3.03
N THR A 15 7.08 4.42 3.70
CA THR A 15 6.13 5.49 4.01
C THR A 15 6.68 6.42 5.10
N GLU A 16 6.26 7.69 5.11
CA GLU A 16 6.63 8.60 6.20
C GLU A 16 6.13 8.08 7.56
N ALA A 17 4.95 7.44 7.57
CA ALA A 17 4.41 6.81 8.78
C ALA A 17 5.32 5.67 9.30
N GLU A 18 6.00 4.93 8.43
CA GLU A 18 6.95 3.88 8.82
C GLU A 18 8.31 4.46 9.24
N LYS A 19 8.76 5.55 8.60
CA LYS A 19 10.02 6.21 8.92
C LYS A 19 9.96 7.01 10.23
N ASN A 20 8.82 7.63 10.51
CA ASN A 20 8.67 8.66 11.53
C ASN A 20 7.80 8.18 12.69
N LYS A 21 8.46 7.77 13.79
CA LYS A 21 7.79 7.28 15.01
C LYS A 21 6.78 8.26 15.59
N ARG A 22 7.02 9.58 15.46
CA ARG A 22 6.07 10.60 15.96
C ARG A 22 4.80 10.57 15.13
N LEU A 23 4.93 10.57 13.80
CA LEU A 23 3.78 10.49 12.91
C LEU A 23 3.01 9.19 13.10
N GLN A 24 3.71 8.06 13.25
CA GLN A 24 3.09 6.77 13.53
C GLN A 24 2.20 6.85 14.79
N LYS A 25 2.76 7.35 15.89
CA LYS A 25 2.04 7.49 17.16
C LYS A 25 0.82 8.41 17.03
N GLN A 26 0.98 9.55 16.34
CA GLN A 26 -0.12 10.48 16.11
C GLN A 26 -1.26 9.86 15.29
N LEU A 27 -0.94 9.02 14.31
CA LEU A 27 -1.95 8.30 13.52
C LEU A 27 -2.64 7.20 14.34
N GLU A 28 -1.92 6.51 15.23
CA GLU A 28 -2.48 5.51 16.15
C GLU A 28 -3.42 6.15 17.18
N GLU A 29 -3.00 7.27 17.77
CA GLU A 29 -3.82 8.06 18.71
C GLU A 29 -5.09 8.56 18.03
N LEU A 30 -4.98 9.21 16.86
CA LEU A 30 -6.15 9.70 16.12
C LEU A 30 -7.12 8.57 15.72
N LYS A 31 -6.61 7.39 15.39
CA LYS A 31 -7.46 6.22 15.11
C LYS A 31 -8.22 5.75 16.34
N ALA A 32 -7.60 5.77 17.51
CA ALA A 32 -8.27 5.42 18.77
C ALA A 32 -9.36 6.44 19.11
N ASP A 33 -9.05 7.73 19.02
CA ASP A 33 -9.99 8.82 19.34
C ASP A 33 -11.23 8.81 18.43
N LEU A 34 -11.05 8.47 17.15
CA LEU A 34 -12.14 8.41 16.18
C LEU A 34 -12.92 7.10 16.20
N ALA A 35 -12.46 6.07 16.92
CA ALA A 35 -13.08 4.74 16.90
C ALA A 35 -14.52 4.77 17.47
N ASP A 36 -14.74 5.54 18.54
CA ASP A 36 -16.04 5.64 19.21
C ASP A 36 -17.06 6.44 18.39
N ALA A 37 -16.60 7.35 17.54
CA ALA A 37 -17.44 8.17 16.67
C ALA A 37 -17.71 7.52 15.30
N LYS A 38 -17.14 6.33 15.03
CA LYS A 38 -17.22 5.68 13.74
C LYS A 38 -18.61 5.06 13.53
N GLU A 39 -19.29 5.45 12.46
CA GLU A 39 -20.57 4.87 12.05
C GLU A 39 -20.37 3.81 10.96
N PRO A 40 -20.51 2.49 11.25
CA PRO A 40 -20.19 1.42 10.30
C PRO A 40 -21.07 1.46 9.04
N GLU A 41 -22.33 1.88 9.17
CA GLU A 41 -23.28 1.97 8.06
C GLU A 41 -22.89 3.02 7.01
N LYS A 42 -22.02 3.98 7.38
CA LYS A 42 -21.52 5.03 6.50
C LYS A 42 -20.17 4.68 5.85
N MET A 43 -19.65 3.48 6.08
CA MET A 43 -18.39 3.07 5.46
C MET A 43 -18.54 2.94 3.94
N THR A 44 -17.61 3.57 3.22
CA THR A 44 -17.53 3.41 1.77
C THR A 44 -16.72 2.16 1.42
N LYS A 45 -16.88 1.69 0.19
CA LYS A 45 -16.05 0.60 -0.36
C LYS A 45 -14.55 0.88 -0.26
N ASN A 46 -14.14 2.15 -0.39
CA ASN A 46 -12.73 2.52 -0.27
C ASN A 46 -12.22 2.41 1.17
N ASP A 47 -13.08 2.66 2.17
CA ASP A 47 -12.73 2.51 3.58
C ASP A 47 -12.52 1.03 3.94
N GLU A 48 -13.38 0.15 3.43
CA GLU A 48 -13.23 -1.30 3.57
C GLU A 48 -11.93 -1.80 2.94
N LEU A 49 -11.65 -1.39 1.69
CA LEU A 49 -10.41 -1.75 1.00
C LEU A 49 -9.18 -1.23 1.74
N HIS A 50 -9.23 0.00 2.27
CA HIS A 50 -8.13 0.56 3.05
C HIS A 50 -7.90 -0.23 4.34
N GLN A 51 -8.96 -0.55 5.09
CA GLN A 51 -8.86 -1.34 6.32
C GLN A 51 -8.27 -2.71 6.07
N GLU A 52 -8.69 -3.37 4.99
CA GLU A 52 -8.15 -4.69 4.61
C GLU A 52 -6.67 -4.60 4.18
N ASN A 53 -6.30 -3.57 3.43
CA ASN A 53 -4.90 -3.34 3.07
C ASN A 53 -4.03 -3.12 4.31
N VAL A 54 -4.48 -2.31 5.27
CA VAL A 54 -3.78 -2.08 6.54
C VAL A 54 -3.70 -3.38 7.36
N ARG A 55 -4.79 -4.15 7.45
CA ARG A 55 -4.84 -5.44 8.16
C ARG A 55 -3.83 -6.44 7.60
N GLN A 56 -3.62 -6.45 6.29
CA GLN A 56 -2.62 -7.29 5.61
C GLN A 56 -1.20 -6.72 5.66
N GLY A 57 -0.97 -5.55 6.28
CA GLY A 57 0.34 -4.88 6.31
C GLY A 57 0.78 -4.34 4.94
N ARG A 58 -0.16 -4.10 4.02
CA ARG A 58 0.12 -3.51 2.72
C ARG A 58 0.25 -1.99 2.84
N ASP A 59 1.26 -1.45 2.17
CA ASP A 59 1.37 -0.03 1.90
C ASP A 59 1.63 0.22 0.41
N LYS A 60 1.71 1.49 0.02
CA LYS A 60 1.91 1.91 -1.37
C LYS A 60 3.16 1.30 -2.00
N TYR A 61 4.30 1.34 -1.32
CA TYR A 61 5.59 0.93 -1.87
C TYR A 61 5.80 -0.58 -1.78
N LYS A 62 5.34 -1.22 -0.70
CA LYS A 62 5.29 -2.68 -0.59
C LYS A 62 4.43 -3.29 -1.68
N THR A 63 3.29 -2.66 -2.00
CA THR A 63 2.40 -3.13 -3.08
C THR A 63 3.05 -2.93 -4.45
N LEU A 64 3.62 -1.75 -4.74
CA LEU A 64 4.35 -1.49 -5.98
C LEU A 64 5.46 -2.52 -6.21
N LYS A 65 6.30 -2.75 -5.19
CA LYS A 65 7.35 -3.76 -5.24
C LYS A 65 6.81 -5.16 -5.54
N ASN A 66 5.67 -5.52 -4.95
CA ASN A 66 5.08 -6.85 -5.14
C ASN A 66 4.53 -7.06 -6.55
N ILE A 67 3.81 -6.09 -7.13
CA ILE A 67 3.22 -6.21 -8.47
C ILE A 67 4.26 -6.04 -9.60
N CYS A 68 5.40 -5.42 -9.30
CA CYS A 68 6.49 -5.21 -10.25
C CYS A 68 7.56 -6.33 -10.21
N LYS A 69 7.32 -7.41 -9.45
CA LYS A 69 8.14 -8.63 -9.47
C LYS A 69 7.91 -9.43 -10.76
N GLY A 70 8.91 -10.23 -11.12
CA GLY A 70 8.87 -11.07 -12.32
C GLY A 70 9.31 -10.32 -13.58
N ASP A 71 9.27 -11.02 -14.70
CA ASP A 71 9.58 -10.46 -16.00
C ASP A 71 8.38 -9.68 -16.58
N VAL A 72 8.61 -9.02 -17.72
CA VAL A 72 7.56 -8.28 -18.43
C VAL A 72 6.49 -9.25 -18.96
N GLN A 73 6.90 -10.43 -19.45
CA GLN A 73 5.99 -11.38 -20.09
C GLN A 73 4.96 -11.93 -19.11
N ARG A 74 5.39 -12.36 -17.92
CA ARG A 74 4.51 -12.84 -16.86
C ARG A 74 3.48 -11.78 -16.46
N ARG A 75 3.87 -10.52 -16.34
CA ARG A 75 2.94 -9.43 -16.00
C ARG A 75 1.92 -9.17 -17.12
N ILE A 76 2.33 -9.32 -18.38
CA ILE A 76 1.42 -9.26 -19.53
C ILE A 76 0.45 -10.44 -19.51
N ASP A 77 0.94 -11.65 -19.22
CA ASP A 77 0.11 -12.86 -19.17
C ASP A 77 -0.90 -12.80 -18.02
N GLU A 78 -0.47 -12.36 -16.83
CA GLU A 78 -1.35 -12.09 -15.68
C GLU A 78 -2.44 -11.07 -16.08
N PHE A 79 -2.06 -9.94 -16.68
CA PHE A 79 -3.01 -8.91 -17.13
C PHE A 79 -4.04 -9.42 -18.15
N ARG A 80 -3.64 -10.30 -19.08
CA ARG A 80 -4.55 -10.90 -20.08
C ARG A 80 -5.52 -11.92 -19.49
N SER A 81 -5.20 -12.47 -18.31
CA SER A 81 -6.00 -13.48 -17.63
C SER A 81 -7.01 -12.93 -16.61
N MET A 82 -6.92 -11.63 -16.29
CA MET A 82 -7.84 -10.91 -15.40
C MET A 82 -9.11 -10.49 -16.12
#